data_AF-A0A0P7HCN2-F1
#
_entry.id   AF-A0A0P7HCN2-F1
#
_cell.length_a   1.000
_cell.length_b   1.000
_cell.length_c   1.000
_cell.angle_alpha   90.00
_cell.angle_beta   90.00
_cell.angle_gamma   90.00
#
_symmetry.space_group_name_H-M   'P 1'
#
loop_
_entity.id
_entity.type
_entity.pdbx_description
1 polymer ?
#
loop_
_entity_poly.entity_id
_entity_poly.type
_entity_poly.pdbx_seq_one_letter_code
_entity_poly.pdbx_strand_id
1 'polypeptide(L)'
;MLTLRAAGVEPVAPLLHDRVVDAALRLPADLLATGDERKIALRRAAEGLVPESVRHAEKKAVQYGTYAARELDRLARQAGYKRRMEDHVGQYIEALVAGEA
;
A
#
# COMPACT_ATOMS: atom_id res chain seq x y z
N MET A 1 -8.24 9.13 -1.55
CA MET A 1 -8.09 10.41 -2.28
C MET A 1 -8.91 11.54 -1.68
N LEU A 2 -10.18 11.31 -1.33
CA LEU A 2 -11.10 12.36 -0.84
C LEU A 2 -10.53 13.18 0.34
N THR A 3 -9.92 12.54 1.34
CA THR A 3 -9.33 13.26 2.49
C THR A 3 -8.18 14.19 2.11
N LEU A 4 -7.33 13.78 1.17
CA LEU A 4 -6.22 14.62 0.69
C LEU A 4 -6.75 15.81 -0.13
N ARG A 5 -7.72 15.56 -1.03
CA ARG A 5 -8.36 16.62 -1.82
C ARG A 5 -9.15 17.60 -0.95
N ALA A 6 -9.84 17.11 0.09
CA ALA A 6 -10.52 17.95 1.08
C ALA A 6 -9.54 18.83 1.85
N ALA A 7 -8.29 18.38 2.02
CA ALA A 7 -7.19 19.19 2.56
C ALA A 7 -6.52 20.11 1.51
N GLY A 8 -7.09 20.23 0.31
CA GLY A 8 -6.54 21.05 -0.78
C GLY A 8 -5.33 20.43 -1.50
N VAL A 9 -5.07 19.14 -1.29
CA VAL A 9 -3.93 18.42 -1.88
C VAL A 9 -4.38 17.48 -2.97
N GLU A 10 -3.89 17.67 -4.19
CA GLU A 10 -4.11 16.74 -5.29
C GLU A 10 -3.08 15.59 -5.23
N PRO A 11 -3.51 14.33 -5.02
CA PRO A 11 -2.57 13.23 -4.93
C PRO A 11 -2.24 12.72 -6.35
N VAL A 12 -0.95 12.59 -6.63
CA VAL A 12 -0.46 11.96 -7.86
C VAL A 12 0.17 10.60 -7.56
N ALA A 13 0.18 9.69 -8.53
CA ALA A 13 0.78 8.37 -8.41
C ALA A 13 1.85 8.15 -9.51
N PRO A 14 3.07 8.72 -9.37
CA PRO A 14 4.07 8.74 -10.45
C PRO A 14 4.47 7.35 -10.96
N LEU A 15 4.48 6.35 -10.08
CA LEU A 15 4.81 4.97 -10.45
C LEU A 15 3.72 4.28 -11.29
N LEU A 16 2.53 4.87 -11.39
CA LEU A 16 1.44 4.40 -12.26
C LEU A 16 1.37 5.16 -13.59
N HIS A 17 2.31 6.06 -13.86
CA HIS A 17 2.37 6.74 -15.16
C HIS A 17 2.69 5.73 -16.28
N ASP A 18 1.99 5.82 -17.42
CA ASP A 18 2.08 4.84 -18.52
C ASP A 18 3.51 4.51 -18.94
N ARG A 19 4.36 5.53 -19.10
CA ARG A 19 5.78 5.33 -19.44
C ARG A 19 6.55 4.47 -18.44
N VAL A 20 6.25 4.61 -17.14
CA VAL A 20 6.87 3.82 -16.08
C VAL A 20 6.33 2.39 -16.10
N VAL A 21 5.02 2.23 -16.25
CA VAL A 21 4.36 0.93 -16.33
C VAL A 21 4.83 0.15 -17.56
N ASP A 22 4.87 0.79 -18.73
CA ASP A 22 5.31 0.21 -20.01
C ASP A 22 6.80 -0.18 -19.98
N ALA A 23 7.65 0.60 -19.31
CA ALA A 23 9.03 0.20 -19.03
C ALA A 23 9.09 -1.00 -18.08
N ALA A 24 8.31 -1.00 -17.00
CA ALA A 24 8.29 -2.06 -16.00
C ALA A 24 7.77 -3.39 -16.57
N LEU A 25 6.76 -3.37 -17.45
CA LEU A 25 6.20 -4.57 -18.09
C LEU A 25 7.17 -5.25 -19.06
N ARG A 26 8.18 -4.51 -19.57
CA ARG A 26 9.22 -5.04 -20.45
C ARG A 26 10.46 -5.53 -19.70
N LEU A 27 10.51 -5.36 -18.37
CA LEU A 27 11.65 -5.82 -17.59
C LEU A 27 11.69 -7.37 -17.56
N PRO A 28 12.88 -7.95 -17.75
CA PRO A 28 13.14 -9.35 -17.41
C PRO A 28 12.70 -9.68 -15.97
N ALA A 29 12.16 -10.89 -15.76
CA ALA A 29 11.60 -11.30 -14.48
C ALA A 29 12.64 -11.29 -13.33
N ASP A 30 13.89 -11.63 -13.63
CA ASP A 30 15.03 -11.60 -12.71
C ASP A 30 15.39 -10.17 -12.26
N LEU A 31 14.97 -9.15 -13.01
CA LEU A 31 15.06 -7.74 -12.57
C LEU A 31 13.83 -7.28 -11.77
N LEU A 32 12.77 -8.07 -11.72
CA LEU A 32 11.62 -7.82 -10.84
C LEU A 32 11.86 -8.47 -9.47
N ALA A 33 12.16 -9.77 -9.45
CA ALA A 33 12.39 -10.54 -8.24
C ALA A 33 13.15 -11.85 -8.51
N THR A 34 13.89 -12.29 -7.50
CA THR A 34 14.45 -13.63 -7.36
C THR A 34 13.85 -14.29 -6.10
N GLY A 35 14.34 -15.47 -5.71
CA GLY A 35 13.95 -16.10 -4.44
C GLY A 35 14.29 -15.24 -3.21
N ASP A 36 15.39 -14.50 -3.29
CA ASP A 36 15.94 -13.77 -2.15
C ASP A 36 15.67 -12.26 -2.23
N GLU A 37 15.57 -11.69 -3.44
CA GLU A 37 15.45 -10.25 -3.64
C GLU A 37 14.21 -9.86 -4.43
N ARG A 38 13.69 -8.66 -4.17
CA ARG A 38 12.52 -8.11 -4.85
C ARG A 38 12.72 -6.64 -5.16
N LYS A 39 12.04 -6.18 -6.21
CA LYS A 39 12.09 -4.83 -6.76
C LYS A 39 13.51 -4.46 -7.23
N ILE A 40 14.23 -5.42 -7.79
CA ILE A 40 15.66 -5.30 -8.08
C ILE A 40 15.94 -4.11 -8.99
N ALA A 41 15.23 -3.98 -10.12
CA ALA A 41 15.37 -2.85 -11.04
C ALA A 41 15.07 -1.50 -10.37
N LEU A 42 14.02 -1.42 -9.55
CA LEU A 42 13.65 -0.20 -8.85
C LEU A 42 14.72 0.22 -7.83
N ARG A 43 15.28 -0.75 -7.08
CA ARG A 43 16.36 -0.47 -6.11
C ARG A 43 17.63 -0.03 -6.84
N ARG A 44 17.98 -0.67 -7.96
CA ARG A 44 19.11 -0.24 -8.82
C ARG A 44 18.90 1.16 -9.38
N ALA A 45 17.71 1.48 -9.88
CA ALA A 45 17.38 2.80 -10.41
C ALA A 45 17.43 3.91 -9.34
N ALA A 46 17.33 3.57 -8.06
CA ALA A 46 17.42 4.50 -6.94
C ALA A 46 18.85 4.68 -6.38
N GLU A 47 19.84 4.00 -6.95
CA GLU A 47 21.23 4.11 -6.52
C GLU A 47 21.75 5.55 -6.62
N GLY A 48 22.37 6.03 -5.53
CA GLY A 48 22.84 7.42 -5.43
C GLY A 48 21.75 8.49 -5.28
N LEU A 49 20.46 8.14 -5.45
CA LEU A 49 19.33 9.06 -5.29
C LEU A 49 18.78 9.10 -3.86
N VAL A 50 18.93 7.99 -3.12
CA VAL A 50 18.49 7.85 -1.73
C VAL A 50 19.59 7.21 -0.87
N PRO A 51 19.55 7.38 0.46
CA PRO A 51 20.47 6.66 1.36
C PRO A 51 20.37 5.15 1.18
N GLU A 52 21.50 4.45 1.35
CA GLU A 52 21.59 3.00 1.17
C GLU A 52 20.62 2.22 2.08
N SER A 53 20.44 2.71 3.31
CA SER A 53 19.48 2.14 4.26
C SER A 53 18.03 2.21 3.78
N VAL A 54 17.67 3.23 3.00
CA VAL A 54 16.34 3.38 2.39
C VAL A 54 16.24 2.50 1.14
N ARG A 55 17.30 2.47 0.32
CA ARG A 55 17.37 1.70 -0.93
C ARG A 55 17.15 0.21 -0.69
N HIS A 56 17.66 -0.34 0.41
CA HIS A 56 17.54 -1.75 0.77
C HIS A 56 16.51 -2.05 1.85
N ALA A 57 15.78 -1.05 2.33
CA ALA A 57 14.75 -1.26 3.35
C ALA A 57 13.73 -2.32 2.90
N GLU A 58 13.29 -3.13 3.87
CA GLU A 58 12.24 -4.12 3.64
C GLU A 58 10.91 -3.44 3.30
N LYS A 59 10.14 -4.05 2.39
CA LYS A 59 8.82 -3.52 2.04
C LYS A 59 7.88 -3.72 3.22
N LYS A 60 7.48 -2.63 3.86
CA LYS A 60 6.33 -2.59 4.78
C LYS A 60 5.18 -1.81 4.15
N ALA A 61 4.01 -2.42 4.06
CA ALA A 61 2.82 -1.73 3.56
C ALA A 61 2.38 -0.66 4.57
N VAL A 62 1.90 0.49 4.10
CA VAL A 62 1.59 1.66 4.94
C VAL A 62 0.61 1.30 6.05
N GLN A 63 -0.42 0.50 5.75
CA GLN A 63 -1.45 0.11 6.72
C GLN A 63 -0.89 -0.72 7.90
N TYR A 64 0.20 -1.45 7.68
CA TYR A 64 0.88 -2.21 8.74
C TYR A 64 2.00 -1.40 9.39
N GLY A 65 2.66 -0.54 8.62
CA GLY A 65 3.68 0.39 9.11
C GLY A 65 3.16 1.36 10.15
N THR A 66 1.94 1.88 9.91
CA THR A 66 1.27 2.90 10.73
C THR A 66 0.32 2.33 11.77
N TYR A 67 0.14 1.00 11.82
CA TYR A 67 -0.89 0.32 12.61
C TYR A 67 -2.35 0.66 12.25
N ALA A 68 -2.60 1.34 11.13
CA ALA A 68 -3.95 1.64 10.67
C ALA A 68 -4.82 0.37 10.53
N ALA A 69 -4.26 -0.74 10.02
CA ALA A 69 -4.97 -2.01 9.91
C ALA A 69 -5.40 -2.56 11.28
N ARG A 70 -4.55 -2.41 12.32
CA ARG A 70 -4.86 -2.82 13.69
C ARG A 70 -5.98 -1.98 14.27
N GLU A 71 -5.98 -0.69 13.96
CA GLU A 71 -6.99 0.23 14.45
C GLU A 71 -8.35 0.00 13.79
N LEU A 72 -8.37 -0.29 12.49
CA LEU A 72 -9.60 -0.69 11.79
C LEU A 72 -10.18 -2.00 12.35
N ASP A 73 -9.34 -3.02 12.64
CA ASP A 73 -9.79 -4.25 13.33
C ASP A 73 -10.38 -3.95 14.71
N ARG A 74 -9.77 -3.04 15.48
CA ARG A 74 -10.25 -2.63 16.81
C ARG A 74 -11.64 -1.99 16.71
N LEU A 75 -11.83 -1.05 15.78
CA LEU A 75 -13.09 -0.35 15.56
C LEU A 75 -14.19 -1.29 15.07
N ALA A 76 -13.90 -2.15 14.09
CA ALA A 76 -14.84 -3.16 13.60
C ALA A 76 -15.35 -4.06 14.75
N ARG A 77 -14.45 -4.51 15.62
CA ARG A 77 -14.81 -5.33 16.78
C ARG A 77 -15.66 -4.58 17.79
N GLN A 78 -15.41 -3.29 18.01
CA GLN A 78 -16.23 -2.45 18.88
C GLN A 78 -17.65 -2.26 18.34
N ALA A 79 -17.79 -2.20 17.02
CA ALA A 79 -19.07 -2.17 16.32
C ALA A 79 -19.74 -3.54 16.18
N GLY A 80 -19.17 -4.61 16.77
CA GLY A 80 -19.78 -5.95 16.78
C GLY A 80 -19.39 -6.86 15.63
N TYR A 81 -18.54 -6.42 14.70
CA TYR A 81 -18.00 -7.23 13.61
C TYR A 81 -16.89 -8.15 14.14
N LYS A 82 -17.23 -9.42 14.35
CA LYS A 82 -16.36 -10.41 15.01
C LYS A 82 -15.40 -11.03 14.01
N ARG A 83 -14.15 -11.31 14.42
CA ARG A 83 -13.13 -11.96 13.58
C ARG A 83 -13.50 -13.29 12.93
N ARG A 84 -14.51 -13.99 13.47
CA ARG A 84 -15.04 -15.23 12.89
C ARG A 84 -15.95 -14.98 11.69
N MET A 85 -16.41 -13.75 11.51
CA MET A 85 -17.08 -13.32 10.29
C MET A 85 -16.01 -13.18 9.22
N GLU A 86 -16.29 -13.71 8.05
CA GLU A 86 -15.41 -13.56 6.89
C GLU A 86 -15.29 -12.07 6.54
N ASP A 87 -14.06 -11.59 6.36
CA ASP A 87 -13.77 -10.18 6.07
C ASP A 87 -14.51 -9.16 6.96
N HIS A 88 -14.47 -9.38 8.28
CA HIS A 88 -15.20 -8.55 9.25
C HIS A 88 -14.81 -7.06 9.20
N VAL A 89 -13.57 -6.74 8.81
CA VAL A 89 -13.13 -5.35 8.63
C VAL A 89 -13.70 -4.76 7.34
N GLY A 90 -13.71 -5.51 6.24
CA GLY A 90 -14.34 -5.08 4.98
C GLY A 90 -15.82 -4.77 5.17
N GLN A 91 -16.56 -5.70 5.78
CA GLN A 91 -17.99 -5.51 6.08
C GLN A 91 -18.26 -4.28 6.96
N TYR A 92 -17.41 -4.03 7.97
CA TYR A 92 -17.52 -2.82 8.79
C TYR A 92 -17.31 -1.54 7.98
N ILE A 93 -16.31 -1.52 7.10
CA ILE A 93 -16.03 -0.37 6.23
C ILE A 93 -17.19 -0.13 5.26
N GLU A 94 -17.74 -1.19 4.66
CA GLU A 94 -18.88 -1.09 3.76
C GLU A 94 -20.10 -0.51 4.47
N ALA A 95 -20.43 -0.99 5.67
CA ALA A 95 -21.52 -0.46 6.47
C ALA A 95 -21.30 1.01 6.88
N LEU A 96 -20.07 1.41 7.24
CA LEU A 96 -19.75 2.83 7.49
C LEU A 96 -19.97 3.71 6.26
N VAL A 97 -19.57 3.23 5.08
CA VAL A 97 -19.75 3.95 3.81
C VAL A 97 -21.23 4.05 3.43
N ALA A 98 -22.04 3.03 3.76
CA ALA A 98 -23.48 3.02 3.59
C ALA A 98 -24.25 3.85 4.64
N GLY A 99 -23.61 4.21 5.76
CA GLY A 99 -24.24 4.91 6.88
C GLY A 99 -25.04 4.00 7.83
N GLU A 100 -24.67 2.71 7.87
CA GLU A 100 -25.39 1.64 8.56
C GLU A 100 -24.65 1.10 9.81
N ALA A 101 -23.42 1.57 10.04
CA ALA A 101 -22.53 1.12 11.13
C ALA A 101 -22.52 2.05 12.36
#